data_AF-A0A641AJP6-F1
#
_entry.id   AF-A0A641AJP6-F1
#
_cell.length_a   1.000
_cell.length_b   1.000
_cell.length_c   1.000
_cell.angle_alpha   90.00
_cell.angle_beta   90.00
_cell.angle_gamma   90.00
#
_symmetry.space_group_name_H-M   'P 1'
#
loop_
_entity.id
_entity.type
_entity.pdbx_description
1 polymer ?
#
loop_
_entity_poly.entity_id
_entity_poly.type
_entity_poly.pdbx_seq_one_letter_code
_entity_poly.pdbx_strand_id
1 'polypeptide(L)'
;MSESSDVSTGSTGETDEASHKPVLRVVKGDLTAEELAALVAVVAARNAAAAHAASGTKPSLRSEWGHPARQVRPPHVFGPDQWRRSSFGR
;
A
#
# COMPACT_ATOMS: atom_id res chain seq x y z
N MET A 1 30.09 -8.19 54.93
CA MET A 1 29.57 -6.82 55.08
C MET A 1 29.82 -6.06 53.78
N SER A 2 28.76 -5.45 53.25
CA SER A 2 28.71 -4.33 52.27
C SER A 2 29.23 -4.61 50.84
N GLU A 3 28.42 -4.67 49.77
CA GLU A 3 27.49 -3.70 49.12
C GLU A 3 28.13 -2.68 48.15
N SER A 4 27.39 -2.46 47.04
CA SER A 4 27.53 -1.48 45.95
C SER A 4 28.59 -1.80 44.89
N SER A 5 28.36 -1.74 43.58
CA SER A 5 27.54 -0.84 42.73
C SER A 5 27.56 -1.49 41.31
N ASP A 6 26.71 -1.27 40.31
CA ASP A 6 25.65 -0.32 39.99
C ASP A 6 24.88 -1.01 38.84
N VAL A 7 23.58 -1.30 38.99
CA VAL A 7 22.78 -1.79 37.84
C VAL A 7 22.29 -0.55 37.09
N SER A 8 22.99 -0.25 36.00
CA SER A 8 22.60 0.82 35.09
C SER A 8 21.25 0.45 34.48
N THR A 9 20.19 1.01 35.05
CA THR A 9 18.84 0.86 34.53
C THR A 9 18.76 1.70 33.27
N GLY A 10 18.46 1.04 32.15
CA GLY A 10 18.46 1.63 30.83
C GLY A 10 17.64 2.91 30.77
N SER A 11 18.31 3.98 30.35
CA SER A 11 17.66 5.15 29.78
C SER A 11 16.85 4.70 28.56
N THR A 12 15.54 4.55 28.75
CA THR A 12 14.60 4.29 27.67
C THR A 12 13.69 5.50 27.53
N GLY A 13 13.82 6.17 26.37
CA GLY A 13 12.68 6.76 25.70
C GLY A 13 12.33 8.20 26.06
N GLU A 14 13.30 9.12 26.02
CA GLU A 14 13.01 10.56 26.00
C GLU A 14 13.20 11.12 24.59
N THR A 15 12.41 10.63 23.63
CA THR A 15 12.30 11.22 22.28
C THR A 15 10.96 10.85 21.63
N ASP A 16 9.80 11.19 22.21
CA ASP A 16 8.53 11.07 21.45
C ASP A 16 7.31 11.82 22.01
N GLU A 17 7.47 13.04 22.53
CA GLU A 17 6.33 13.84 23.05
C GLU A 17 5.56 14.63 21.97
N ALA A 18 6.09 14.74 20.74
CA ALA A 18 5.44 15.50 19.67
C ALA A 18 4.54 14.61 18.80
N SER A 19 3.29 14.39 19.25
CA SER A 19 2.19 13.77 18.50
C SER A 19 2.16 12.23 18.47
N HIS A 20 2.12 11.61 19.64
CA HIS A 20 2.00 10.15 19.81
C HIS A 20 0.56 9.65 19.56
N LYS A 21 -0.01 9.93 18.37
CA LYS A 21 -1.26 9.27 17.96
C LYS A 21 -0.90 7.85 17.48
N PRO A 22 -1.43 6.79 18.10
CA PRO A 22 -1.08 5.43 17.73
C PRO A 22 -1.48 5.15 16.28
N VAL A 23 -0.54 4.59 15.50
CA VAL A 23 -0.76 4.23 14.08
C VAL A 23 -1.83 3.14 13.95
N LEU A 24 -1.93 2.26 14.94
CA LEU A 24 -2.93 1.20 15.03
C LEU A 24 -3.52 1.16 16.44
N ARG A 25 -4.85 1.00 16.55
CA ARG A 25 -5.56 0.86 17.84
C ARG A 25 -6.51 -0.34 17.77
N VAL A 26 -6.41 -1.22 18.75
CA VAL A 26 -7.39 -2.30 18.96
C VAL A 26 -8.64 -1.68 19.59
N VAL A 27 -9.78 -1.78 18.90
CA VAL A 27 -11.05 -1.20 19.39
C VAL A 27 -11.86 -2.23 20.20
N LYS A 28 -11.67 -3.52 19.94
CA LYS A 28 -12.44 -4.61 20.56
C LYS A 28 -11.62 -5.90 20.60
N GLY A 29 -11.80 -6.68 21.67
CA GLY A 29 -11.16 -7.98 21.88
C GLY A 29 -9.87 -7.87 22.72
N ASP A 30 -9.54 -8.95 23.42
CA ASP A 30 -8.22 -9.14 24.03
C ASP A 30 -7.43 -10.02 23.08
N LEU A 31 -6.38 -9.47 22.48
CA LEU A 31 -5.55 -10.15 21.49
C LEU A 31 -4.34 -10.73 22.20
N THR A 32 -4.02 -11.97 21.90
CA THR A 32 -2.74 -12.52 22.38
C THR A 32 -1.57 -11.80 21.68
N ALA A 33 -0.38 -11.88 22.27
CA ALA A 33 0.82 -11.27 21.69
C ALA A 33 1.10 -11.79 20.27
N GLU A 34 0.82 -13.07 20.03
CA GLU A 34 0.99 -13.74 18.74
C GLU A 34 0.02 -13.20 17.69
N GLU A 35 -1.25 -12.99 18.06
CA GLU A 35 -2.26 -12.45 17.16
C GLU A 35 -1.97 -11.00 16.79
N LEU A 36 -1.54 -10.19 17.77
CA LEU A 36 -1.11 -8.82 17.53
C LEU A 36 0.10 -8.79 16.57
N ALA A 37 1.10 -9.65 16.78
CA ALA A 37 2.26 -9.76 15.91
C ALA A 37 1.89 -10.16 14.49
N ALA A 38 0.95 -11.10 14.33
CA ALA A 38 0.44 -11.51 13.03
C ALA A 38 -0.22 -10.33 12.28
N LEU A 39 -1.05 -9.54 12.97
CA LEU A 39 -1.68 -8.36 12.37
C LEU A 39 -0.66 -7.31 11.94
N VAL A 40 0.34 -7.02 12.79
CA VAL A 40 1.42 -6.08 12.46
C VAL A 40 2.22 -6.58 11.25
N ALA A 41 2.55 -7.87 11.19
CA ALA A 41 3.27 -8.46 10.08
C ALA A 41 2.51 -8.32 8.74
N VAL A 42 1.19 -8.55 8.74
CA VAL A 42 0.35 -8.38 7.55
C VAL A 42 0.31 -6.92 7.08
N VAL A 43 0.13 -5.97 8.00
CA VAL A 43 0.11 -4.53 7.68
C VAL A 43 1.47 -4.09 7.12
N ALA A 44 2.57 -4.51 7.75
CA ALA A 44 3.92 -4.21 7.29
C ALA A 44 4.19 -4.81 5.90
N ALA A 45 3.81 -6.07 5.66
CA ALA A 45 3.97 -6.73 4.38
C ALA A 45 3.19 -6.01 3.27
N ARG A 46 1.96 -5.57 3.55
CA ARG A 46 1.16 -4.78 2.60
C ARG A 46 1.82 -3.44 2.27
N ASN A 47 2.35 -2.75 3.27
CA ASN A 47 3.06 -1.47 3.07
C ASN A 47 4.34 -1.67 2.26
N ALA A 48 5.11 -2.72 2.54
CA ALA A 48 6.30 -3.09 1.76
C ALA A 48 5.94 -3.41 0.31
N ALA A 49 4.88 -4.18 0.07
CA ALA A 49 4.41 -4.47 -1.29
C ALA A 49 3.98 -3.21 -2.05
N ALA A 50 3.30 -2.27 -1.38
CA ALA A 50 2.93 -0.99 -1.97
C ALA A 50 4.16 -0.12 -2.30
N ALA A 51 5.15 -0.07 -1.40
CA ALA A 51 6.41 0.63 -1.64
C ALA A 51 7.20 0.01 -2.80
N HIS A 52 7.26 -1.32 -2.87
CA HIS A 52 7.87 -2.04 -3.99
C HIS A 52 7.14 -1.75 -5.31
N ALA A 53 5.82 -1.77 -5.32
CA ALA A 53 5.03 -1.44 -6.50
C ALA A 53 5.26 0.01 -6.97
N ALA A 54 5.43 0.95 -6.03
CA ALA A 54 5.74 2.35 -6.33
C ALA A 54 7.18 2.56 -6.82
N SER A 55 8.13 1.72 -6.39
CA SER A 55 9.53 1.78 -6.84
C SER A 55 9.75 1.31 -8.28
N GLY A 56 8.80 0.55 -8.83
CA GLY A 56 8.84 0.15 -10.23
C GLY A 56 8.43 1.30 -11.14
N THR A 57 9.28 1.66 -12.10
CA THR A 57 8.93 2.51 -13.25
C THR A 57 8.00 1.74 -14.19
N LYS A 58 6.80 1.38 -13.73
CA LYS A 58 5.74 0.95 -14.65
C LYS A 58 5.16 2.23 -15.25
N PRO A 59 5.06 2.35 -16.59
CA PRO A 59 4.33 3.45 -17.19
C PRO A 59 2.95 3.51 -16.54
N SER A 60 2.60 4.67 -15.98
CA SER A 60 1.24 4.87 -15.49
C SER A 60 0.31 4.62 -16.68
N LEU A 61 -0.54 3.60 -16.57
CA LEU A 61 -1.59 3.36 -17.55
C LEU A 61 -2.47 4.60 -17.51
N ARG A 62 -2.40 5.42 -18.55
CA ARG A 62 -3.26 6.59 -18.67
C ARG A 62 -4.70 6.11 -18.59
N SER A 63 -5.49 6.74 -17.73
CA SER A 63 -6.90 6.41 -17.63
C SER A 63 -7.56 6.61 -19.00
N GLU A 64 -8.20 5.55 -19.49
CA GLU A 64 -9.04 5.61 -20.69
C GLU A 64 -10.36 6.36 -20.41
N TRP A 65 -10.72 6.57 -19.14
CA TRP A 65 -11.87 7.38 -18.75
C TRP A 65 -11.61 8.85 -19.10
N GLY A 66 -12.50 9.42 -19.92
CA GLY A 66 -12.40 10.81 -20.37
C GLY A 66 -11.40 11.03 -21.52
N HIS A 67 -10.83 9.97 -22.10
CA HIS A 67 -9.91 10.12 -23.24
C HIS A 67 -10.60 10.86 -24.41
N PRO A 68 -10.04 11.97 -24.94
CA PRO A 68 -10.70 12.78 -25.97
C PRO A 68 -11.13 11.98 -27.21
N ALA A 69 -10.34 10.97 -27.60
CA ALA A 69 -10.70 10.08 -28.72
C ALA A 69 -11.98 9.26 -28.51
N ARG A 70 -12.46 9.13 -27.26
CA ARG A 70 -13.74 8.48 -26.91
C ARG A 70 -14.91 9.46 -26.84
N GLN A 71 -14.66 10.76 -26.83
CA GLN A 71 -15.70 11.79 -26.87
C GLN A 71 -16.26 11.99 -28.29
N VAL A 72 -15.54 11.49 -29.30
CA VAL A 72 -15.95 11.52 -30.71
C VAL A 72 -16.15 10.11 -31.22
N ARG A 73 -17.14 9.91 -32.08
CA ARG A 73 -17.34 8.63 -32.76
C ARG A 73 -16.21 8.40 -33.75
N PRO A 74 -15.46 7.29 -33.69
CA PRO A 74 -14.44 6.98 -34.69
C PRO A 74 -15.10 6.75 -36.07
N PRO A 75 -14.40 7.09 -37.17
CA PRO A 75 -14.92 6.87 -38.51
C PRO A 75 -15.14 5.37 -38.74
N HIS A 76 -16.19 5.06 -39.50
CA HIS A 76 -16.46 3.68 -39.89
C HIS A 76 -15.47 3.26 -40.97
N VAL A 77 -14.77 2.15 -40.76
CA VAL A 77 -13.78 1.63 -41.71
C VAL A 77 -14.45 0.58 -42.58
N PHE A 78 -14.55 0.85 -43.88
CA PHE A 78 -15.09 -0.10 -44.87
C PHE A 78 -13.95 -0.85 -45.55
N GLY A 79 -14.14 -2.14 -45.81
CA GLY A 79 -13.18 -2.95 -46.56
C GLY A 79 -13.35 -4.44 -46.31
N PRO A 80 -12.73 -5.30 -47.14
CA PRO A 80 -12.67 -6.73 -46.91
C PRO A 80 -12.17 -7.02 -45.49
N ASP A 81 -12.79 -7.98 -44.81
CA ASP A 81 -12.42 -8.46 -43.47
C ASP A 81 -12.65 -7.49 -42.29
N GLN A 82 -13.12 -6.25 -42.52
CA GLN A 82 -13.30 -5.29 -41.42
C GLN A 82 -14.46 -5.64 -40.46
N TRP A 83 -15.46 -6.37 -40.93
CA TRP A 83 -16.52 -6.92 -40.07
C TRP A 83 -16.00 -8.00 -39.11
N ARG A 84 -14.98 -8.77 -39.49
CA ARG A 84 -14.36 -9.76 -38.58
C ARG A 84 -13.47 -9.06 -37.55
N ARG A 85 -12.83 -7.96 -37.93
CA ARG A 85 -11.98 -7.17 -37.05
C ARG A 85 -12.74 -6.36 -36.01
N SER A 86 -14.05 -6.14 -36.15
CA SER A 86 -14.84 -5.41 -35.15
C SER A 86 -15.03 -6.17 -33.83
N SER A 87 -14.87 -7.51 -33.83
CA SER A 87 -14.96 -8.32 -32.61
C SER A 87 -13.66 -8.41 -31.81
N PHE A 88 -12.53 -7.98 -32.40
CA PHE A 88 -11.24 -7.93 -31.73
C PHE A 88 -10.96 -6.47 -31.34
N GLY A 89 -10.83 -6.22 -30.04
CA GLY A 89 -10.50 -4.88 -29.53
C GLY A 89 -9.21 -4.37 -30.18
N ARG A 90 -9.22 -3.10 -30.57
CA ARG A 90 -8.00 -2.37 -30.99
C ARG A 90 -7.16 -1.97 -29.79
#